data_AF-A0A3M1Y7J9-F1
#
_entry.id   AF-A0A3M1Y7J9-F1
#
_cell.length_a   1.000
_cell.length_b   1.000
_cell.length_c   1.000
_cell.angle_alpha   90.00
_cell.angle_beta   90.00
_cell.angle_gamma   90.00
#
_symmetry.space_group_name_H-M   'P 1'
#
loop_
_entity.id
_entity.type
_entity.pdbx_description
1 polymer ?
#
loop_
_entity_poly.entity_id
_entity_poly.type
_entity_poly.pdbx_seq_one_letter_code
_entity_poly.pdbx_strand_id
1 'polypeptide(L)'
;MKNSNTKQVLLWFSDSVFKPTSRSIVQLYARRYGKAIGLVYVGGFPKSGTTWISRMVAHYLALPMIGHSYLGLGFPAVIHHHWSYHPAFVRSAFVIRDGRDVMVSIYSNMVIKGYCEVEKSLAELSKISSGRL
;
A
#
# COMPACT_ATOMS: atom_id res chain seq x y z
N MET A 1 1.03 -2.86 -36.51
CA MET A 1 1.56 -3.49 -35.28
C MET A 1 2.08 -2.41 -34.35
N LYS A 2 1.33 -2.04 -33.29
CA LYS A 2 1.75 -1.01 -32.33
C LYS A 2 2.76 -1.62 -31.36
N ASN A 3 3.95 -1.06 -31.28
CA ASN A 3 5.08 -1.55 -30.50
C ASN A 3 4.72 -1.64 -28.99
N SER A 4 4.57 -2.85 -28.46
CA SER A 4 4.15 -3.11 -27.06
C SER A 4 5.23 -2.74 -26.05
N ASN A 5 6.50 -2.74 -26.45
CA ASN A 5 7.65 -2.43 -25.59
C ASN A 5 7.71 -0.96 -25.18
N THR A 6 7.37 -0.02 -26.07
CA THR A 6 7.45 1.41 -25.74
C THR A 6 6.39 1.83 -24.73
N LYS A 7 5.19 1.23 -24.77
CA LYS A 7 4.15 1.44 -23.76
C LYS A 7 4.54 0.89 -22.39
N GLN A 8 5.18 -0.27 -22.34
CA GLN A 8 5.66 -0.84 -21.08
C GLN A 8 6.75 0.03 -20.45
N VAL A 9 7.71 0.54 -21.24
CA VAL A 9 8.76 1.43 -20.74
C VAL A 9 8.17 2.75 -20.23
N LEU A 10 7.22 3.36 -20.95
CA LEU A 10 6.52 4.58 -20.52
C LEU A 10 5.70 4.36 -19.24
N LEU A 11 5.02 3.21 -19.11
CA LEU A 11 4.30 2.85 -17.89
C LEU A 11 5.27 2.64 -16.73
N TRP A 12 6.41 2.01 -16.97
CA TRP A 12 7.44 1.80 -15.95
C TRP A 12 8.07 3.12 -15.49
N PHE A 13 8.35 4.02 -16.43
CA PHE A 13 8.89 5.36 -16.14
C PHE A 13 7.87 6.20 -15.37
N SER A 14 6.62 6.23 -15.85
CA SER A 14 5.49 6.87 -15.16
C SER A 14 5.35 6.33 -13.74
N ASP A 15 5.29 5.01 -13.57
CA ASP A 15 5.21 4.36 -12.26
C ASP A 15 6.39 4.70 -11.35
N SER A 16 7.62 4.76 -11.89
CA SER A 16 8.82 5.04 -11.10
C SER A 16 8.88 6.48 -10.59
N VAL A 17 8.38 7.45 -11.37
CA VAL A 17 8.41 8.89 -11.04
C VAL A 17 7.17 9.32 -10.26
N PHE A 18 5.98 8.81 -10.60
CA PHE A 18 4.72 9.17 -9.92
C PHE A 18 4.58 8.54 -8.52
N LYS A 19 5.08 7.32 -8.29
CA LYS A 19 4.94 6.62 -6.99
C LYS A 19 5.61 7.32 -5.79
N PRO A 20 6.85 7.85 -5.89
CA PRO A 20 7.48 8.56 -4.77
C PRO A 20 6.93 9.98 -4.59
N THR A 21 6.66 10.68 -5.69
CA THR A 21 6.17 12.08 -5.65
C THR A 21 4.73 12.17 -5.12
N SER A 22 3.88 11.20 -5.43
CA SER A 22 2.50 11.18 -4.95
C SER A 22 2.40 11.02 -3.43
N ARG A 23 3.28 10.24 -2.80
CA ARG A 23 3.25 10.03 -1.34
C ARG A 23 3.45 11.34 -0.58
N SER A 24 4.41 12.15 -1.01
CA SER A 24 4.69 13.46 -0.40
C SER A 24 3.55 14.44 -0.63
N ILE A 25 2.94 14.43 -1.82
CA ILE A 25 1.79 15.29 -2.16
C ILE A 25 0.55 14.89 -1.36
N VAL A 26 0.24 13.60 -1.26
CA VAL A 26 -0.88 13.08 -0.46
C VAL A 26 -0.65 13.36 1.01
N GLN A 27 0.59 13.23 1.51
CA GLN A 27 0.92 13.60 2.88
C GLN A 27 0.74 15.10 3.12
N LEU A 28 1.18 15.96 2.19
CA LEU A 28 1.00 17.41 2.28
C LEU A 28 -0.49 17.77 2.28
N TYR A 29 -1.27 17.18 1.37
CA TYR A 29 -2.71 17.37 1.28
C TYR A 29 -3.42 16.92 2.56
N ALA A 30 -3.09 15.72 3.06
CA ALA A 30 -3.59 15.18 4.30
C ALA A 30 -3.28 16.09 5.50
N ARG A 31 -2.06 16.63 5.57
CA ARG A 31 -1.66 17.58 6.62
C ARG A 31 -2.44 18.89 6.54
N ARG A 32 -2.68 19.41 5.33
CA ARG A 32 -3.26 20.75 5.13
C ARG A 32 -4.79 20.76 5.22
N TYR A 33 -5.45 19.77 4.62
CA TYR A 33 -6.90 19.74 4.45
C TYR A 33 -7.59 18.62 5.23
N GLY A 34 -6.85 17.65 5.78
CA GLY A 34 -7.46 16.45 6.33
C GLY A 34 -8.37 16.67 7.53
N LYS A 35 -8.12 17.70 8.35
CA LYS A 35 -9.04 18.11 9.42
C LYS A 35 -10.39 18.58 8.87
N ALA A 36 -10.40 19.34 7.78
CA ALA A 36 -11.60 19.89 7.18
C ALA A 36 -12.43 18.80 6.48
N ILE A 37 -11.76 17.86 5.80
CA ILE A 37 -12.41 16.74 5.11
C ILE A 37 -12.93 15.68 6.08
N GLY A 38 -12.39 15.62 7.30
CA GLY A 38 -12.76 14.59 8.27
C GLY A 38 -12.01 13.27 8.08
N LEU A 39 -10.72 13.34 7.70
CA LEU A 39 -9.88 12.17 7.51
C LEU A 39 -9.51 11.53 8.86
N VAL A 40 -9.54 10.20 8.89
CA VAL A 40 -9.10 9.38 10.02
C VAL A 40 -7.84 8.63 9.61
N TYR A 41 -6.80 8.71 10.43
CA TYR A 41 -5.48 8.20 10.11
C TYR A 41 -5.19 6.94 10.91
N VAL A 42 -4.83 5.85 10.22
CA VAL A 42 -4.32 4.64 10.87
C VAL A 42 -2.89 4.43 10.41
N GLY A 43 -1.97 4.64 11.35
CA GLY A 43 -0.53 4.60 11.15
C GLY A 43 0.11 3.43 11.90
N GLY A 44 1.34 3.09 11.53
CA GLY A 44 2.13 2.10 12.25
C GLY A 44 3.39 1.75 11.46
N PHE A 45 4.25 0.91 12.03
CA PHE A 45 5.40 0.39 11.29
C PHE A 45 4.93 -0.61 10.20
N PRO A 46 5.59 -0.71 9.03
CA PRO A 46 5.25 -1.73 8.03
C PRO A 46 5.15 -3.12 8.66
N LYS A 47 4.15 -3.92 8.27
CA LYS A 47 3.89 -5.28 8.80
C LYS A 47 3.50 -5.39 10.29
N SER A 48 3.24 -4.28 10.97
CA SER A 48 2.70 -4.29 12.35
C SER A 48 1.22 -4.69 12.49
N GLY A 49 0.49 -4.87 11.37
CA GLY A 49 -0.95 -5.19 11.40
C GLY A 49 -1.87 -3.98 11.15
N THR A 50 -1.30 -2.86 10.70
CA THR A 50 -2.05 -1.63 10.35
C THR A 50 -3.19 -1.86 9.37
N THR A 51 -3.07 -2.78 8.41
CA THR A 51 -4.14 -3.08 7.44
C THR A 51 -5.37 -3.66 8.12
N TRP A 52 -5.19 -4.54 9.11
CA TRP A 52 -6.30 -5.14 9.85
C TRP A 52 -7.04 -4.07 10.66
N ILE A 53 -6.32 -3.27 11.45
CA ILE A 53 -6.91 -2.17 12.22
C ILE A 53 -7.57 -1.12 11.31
N SER A 54 -6.95 -0.76 10.19
CA SER A 54 -7.51 0.21 9.24
C SER A 54 -8.87 -0.25 8.70
N ARG A 55 -9.00 -1.55 8.41
CA ARG A 55 -10.27 -2.14 7.95
C ARG A 55 -11.31 -2.16 9.06
N MET A 56 -10.92 -2.48 10.29
CA MET A 56 -11.83 -2.43 11.45
C MET A 56 -12.36 -1.01 11.69
N VAL A 57 -11.46 -0.01 11.69
CA VAL A 57 -11.83 1.40 11.87
C VAL A 57 -12.72 1.88 10.73
N ALA A 58 -12.38 1.54 9.49
CA ALA A 58 -13.21 1.85 8.32
C ALA A 58 -14.62 1.25 8.43
N HIS A 59 -14.71 -0.02 8.84
CA HIS A 59 -15.98 -0.70 9.03
C HIS A 59 -16.79 -0.09 10.19
N TYR A 60 -16.14 0.19 11.32
CA TYR A 60 -16.78 0.78 12.49
C TYR A 60 -17.35 2.19 12.21
N LEU A 61 -16.60 3.01 11.47
CA LEU A 61 -17.01 4.36 11.11
C LEU A 61 -17.87 4.43 9.84
N ALA A 62 -18.14 3.29 9.20
CA ALA A 62 -18.77 3.21 7.88
C ALA A 62 -18.11 4.14 6.83
N LEU A 63 -16.79 4.29 6.90
CA LEU A 63 -16.00 5.13 6.01
C LEU A 63 -15.22 4.29 4.99
N PRO A 64 -15.04 4.76 3.75
CA PRO A 64 -14.17 4.08 2.79
C PRO A 64 -12.72 4.09 3.27
N MET A 65 -12.03 2.95 3.08
CA MET A 65 -10.60 2.83 3.35
C MET A 65 -9.80 3.11 2.08
N ILE A 66 -8.79 3.95 2.20
CA ILE A 66 -7.94 4.35 1.08
C ILE A 66 -6.60 3.67 1.23
N GLY A 67 -6.34 2.70 0.33
CA GLY A 67 -5.06 2.01 0.25
C GLY A 67 -4.05 2.78 -0.60
N HIS A 68 -4.43 3.15 -1.82
CA HIS A 68 -3.54 3.71 -2.83
C HIS A 68 -4.27 4.77 -3.68
N SER A 69 -4.51 5.96 -3.13
CA SER A 69 -5.09 7.08 -3.91
C SER A 69 -4.07 8.19 -4.10
N TYR A 70 -3.87 8.56 -5.36
CA TYR A 70 -2.89 9.53 -5.83
C TYR A 70 -3.47 10.95 -5.93
N LEU A 71 -4.77 11.13 -5.66
CA LEU A 71 -5.48 12.41 -5.81
C LEU A 71 -6.29 12.76 -4.56
N GLY A 72 -6.36 14.07 -4.30
CA GLY A 72 -6.93 14.70 -3.11
C GLY A 72 -8.36 14.23 -2.83
N LEU A 73 -8.55 13.74 -1.61
CA LEU A 73 -9.79 13.13 -1.16
C LEU A 73 -10.74 14.25 -0.74
N GLY A 74 -11.85 14.43 -1.45
CA GLY A 74 -12.88 15.41 -1.10
C GLY A 74 -13.91 14.92 -0.08
N PHE A 75 -13.73 13.72 0.49
CA PHE A 75 -14.71 13.05 1.35
C PHE A 75 -14.07 12.43 2.59
N PRO A 76 -14.83 12.28 3.70
CA PRO A 76 -14.35 11.61 4.91
C PRO A 76 -13.93 10.17 4.62
N ALA A 77 -12.74 9.77 5.05
CA ALA A 77 -12.19 8.46 4.74
C ALA A 77 -11.11 8.04 5.74
N VAL A 78 -10.84 6.73 5.78
CA VAL A 78 -9.75 6.15 6.57
C VAL A 78 -8.49 6.02 5.71
N ILE A 79 -7.42 6.67 6.13
CA ILE A 79 -6.10 6.61 5.49
C ILE A 79 -5.21 5.64 6.26
N HIS A 80 -4.86 4.54 5.58
CA HIS A 80 -3.78 3.67 6.03
C HIS A 80 -2.43 4.27 5.58
N HIS A 81 -1.55 4.59 6.54
CA HIS A 81 -0.25 5.18 6.24
C HIS A 81 0.89 4.59 7.10
N HIS A 82 2.13 4.86 6.68
CA HIS A 82 3.37 4.51 7.39
C HIS A 82 4.28 5.74 7.57
N TRP A 83 3.71 6.94 7.59
CA TRP A 83 4.47 8.18 7.74
C TRP A 83 4.85 8.44 9.20
N SER A 84 5.83 9.31 9.40
CA SER A 84 6.16 9.85 10.72
C SER A 84 4.98 10.62 11.31
N TYR A 85 4.92 10.62 12.65
CA TYR A 85 3.96 11.41 13.41
C TYR A 85 3.99 12.88 12.99
N HIS A 86 2.80 13.48 12.95
CA HIS A 86 2.65 14.91 12.70
C HIS A 86 1.42 15.42 13.46
N PRO A 87 1.49 16.58 14.14
CA PRO A 87 0.40 17.09 14.99
C PRO A 87 -0.88 17.43 14.21
N ALA A 88 -0.79 17.66 12.89
CA ALA A 88 -1.95 17.86 12.03
C ALA A 88 -2.85 16.61 11.88
N PHE A 89 -2.37 15.42 12.24
CA PHE A 89 -3.15 14.17 12.18
C PHE A 89 -4.00 13.98 13.43
N VAL A 90 -5.03 14.81 13.57
CA VAL A 90 -5.85 14.93 14.79
C VAL A 90 -6.57 13.62 15.16
N ARG A 91 -7.22 12.98 14.20
CA ARG A 91 -7.93 11.70 14.42
C ARG A 91 -7.04 10.55 13.99
N SER A 92 -6.06 10.18 14.80
CA SER A 92 -5.10 9.15 14.46
C SER A 92 -5.06 7.99 15.46
N ALA A 93 -4.85 6.78 14.93
CA ALA A 93 -4.54 5.59 15.69
C ALA A 93 -3.18 5.04 15.21
N PHE A 94 -2.29 4.70 16.13
CA PHE A 94 -0.98 4.15 15.81
C PHE A 94 -0.86 2.72 16.31
N VAL A 95 -0.54 1.79 15.40
CA VAL A 95 -0.40 0.36 15.72
C VAL A 95 1.07 0.05 16.00
N ILE A 96 1.31 -0.49 17.19
CA ILE A 96 2.61 -0.95 17.64
C ILE A 96 2.54 -2.48 17.75
N ARG A 97 3.59 -3.16 17.28
CA ARG A 97 3.77 -4.61 17.35
C ARG A 97 5.21 -4.91 17.76
N ASP A 98 5.44 -6.05 18.41
CA ASP A 98 6.81 -6.52 18.72
C ASP A 98 7.67 -6.50 17.44
N GLY A 99 8.85 -5.88 17.54
CA GLY A 99 9.81 -5.79 16.45
C GLY A 99 10.24 -7.16 15.93
N ARG A 100 10.33 -8.17 16.80
CA ARG A 100 10.69 -9.54 16.40
C ARG A 100 9.65 -10.14 15.44
N ASP A 101 8.38 -10.02 15.81
CA ASP A 101 7.24 -10.43 14.99
C ASP A 101 7.16 -9.69 13.65
N VAL A 102 7.44 -8.39 13.69
CA VAL A 102 7.50 -7.56 12.49
C VAL A 102 8.60 -8.06 11.56
N MET A 103 9.79 -8.37 12.06
CA MET A 103 10.90 -8.89 11.26
C MET A 103 10.56 -10.23 10.62
N VAL A 104 9.91 -11.14 11.36
CA VAL A 104 9.42 -12.41 10.80
C VAL A 104 8.41 -12.17 9.68
N SER A 105 7.45 -11.28 9.90
CA SER A 105 6.44 -10.93 8.89
C SER A 105 7.04 -10.28 7.63
N ILE A 106 8.06 -9.43 7.80
CA ILE A 106 8.82 -8.86 6.68
C ILE A 106 9.57 -9.96 5.93
N TYR A 107 10.29 -10.83 6.64
CA TYR A 107 11.01 -11.96 6.05
C TYR A 107 10.08 -12.87 5.25
N SER A 108 8.95 -13.30 5.83
CA SER A 108 7.97 -14.12 5.13
C SER A 108 7.41 -13.42 3.90
N ASN A 109 7.16 -12.11 3.97
CA ASN A 109 6.61 -11.37 2.84
C ASN A 109 7.62 -11.10 1.72
N MET A 110 8.91 -10.96 2.03
CA MET A 110 9.94 -10.69 1.02
C MET A 110 10.51 -11.99 0.45
N VAL A 111 10.92 -12.90 1.33
CA VAL A 111 11.69 -14.09 0.97
C VAL A 111 10.76 -15.24 0.62
N ILE A 112 9.90 -15.68 1.55
CA ILE A 112 9.04 -16.85 1.34
C ILE A 112 8.07 -16.63 0.18
N LYS A 113 7.45 -15.45 0.13
CA LYS A 113 6.55 -15.10 -0.98
C LYS A 113 7.28 -15.10 -2.32
N GLY A 114 8.49 -14.54 -2.38
CA GLY A 114 9.31 -14.51 -3.59
C GLY A 114 9.65 -15.92 -4.10
N TYR A 115 10.09 -16.81 -3.22
CA TYR A 115 10.36 -18.21 -3.59
C TYR A 115 9.10 -18.93 -4.11
N CYS A 116 7.95 -18.72 -3.46
CA CYS A 116 6.69 -19.33 -3.88
C CYS A 116 6.23 -18.82 -5.26
N GLU A 117 6.45 -17.54 -5.57
CA GLU A 117 6.13 -16.97 -6.89
C GLU A 117 7.03 -17.58 -7.98
N VAL A 118 8.33 -17.71 -7.72
CA VAL A 118 9.27 -18.36 -8.66
C VAL A 118 8.89 -19.82 -8.90
N GLU A 119 8.59 -20.57 -7.84
CA GLU A 119 8.21 -21.99 -7.96
C GLU A 119 6.94 -22.17 -8.78
N LYS A 120 5.94 -21.31 -8.59
CA LYS A 120 4.71 -21.29 -9.41
C LYS A 120 5.00 -21.03 -10.88
N SER A 121 5.86 -20.06 -11.18
CA SER A 121 6.25 -19.77 -12.57
C SER A 121 7.01 -20.93 -13.22
N LEU A 122 7.89 -21.63 -12.49
CA LEU A 122 8.57 -22.82 -12.99
C LEU A 122 7.59 -23.97 -13.26
N ALA A 123 6.60 -24.16 -12.38
CA ALA A 123 5.56 -25.16 -12.57
C ALA A 123 4.68 -24.86 -13.80
N GLU A 124 4.36 -23.59 -14.07
CA GLU A 124 3.65 -23.17 -15.28
C GLU A 124 4.47 -23.40 -16.54
N LEU A 125 5.76 -23.07 -16.54
CA LEU A 125 6.67 -23.32 -17.66
C LEU A 125 6.83 -24.81 -17.96
N SER A 126 6.90 -25.64 -16.93
CA SER A 126 6.95 -27.10 -17.08
C SER A 126 5.69 -27.64 -17.78
N LYS A 127 4.50 -27.15 -17.41
CA LYS A 127 3.23 -27.53 -18.07
C LYS A 127 3.24 -27.18 -19.55
N ILE A 128 3.65 -25.96 -19.89
CA ILE A 128 3.78 -25.47 -21.27
C ILE A 128 4.78 -26.34 -22.05
N SER A 129 5.95 -26.63 -21.47
CA SER A 129 6.97 -27.47 -22.11
C SER A 129 6.50 -28.90 -22.34
N SER A 130 5.60 -29.42 -21.50
CA SER A 130 5.08 -30.78 -21.60
C SER A 130 3.87 -30.94 -22.53
N GLY A 131 3.43 -29.86 -23.20
CA GLY A 131 2.28 -29.90 -24.12
C GLY A 131 0.92 -30.11 -23.45
N ARG A 132 0.86 -30.00 -22.11
CA ARG A 132 -0.38 -30.05 -21.33
C ARG A 132 -0.93 -28.64 -21.18
N LEU A 133 -1.75 -28.22 -22.13
CA LEU A 133 -2.71 -27.11 -22.00
C LEU A 133 -4.11 -27.69 -21.84
#